data_AF-A8FGV1-F1
#
_entry.id   AF-A8FGV1-F1
#
_cell.length_a   1.000
_cell.length_b   1.000
_cell.length_c   1.000
_cell.angle_alpha   90.00
_cell.angle_beta   90.00
_cell.angle_gamma   90.00
#
_symmetry.space_group_name_H-M   'P 1'
#
loop_
_entity.id
_entity.type
_entity.pdbx_description
1 polymer ?
#
loop_
_entity_poly.entity_id
_entity_poly.type
_entity_poly.pdbx_seq_one_letter_code
_entity_poly.pdbx_strand_id
1 'polypeptide(L)' 'MLSFIALFLLYFPEDKREYIPAAITTVIFFMAAFICFRLIVRASKKQERIDEKKTKKMD' A
#
# COMPACT_ATOMS: atom_id res chain seq x y z
N MET A 1 -16.06 -25.42 6.49
CA MET A 1 -15.89 -24.07 5.92
C MET A 1 -14.66 -23.37 6.49
N LEU A 2 -14.58 -23.09 7.80
CA LEU A 2 -13.38 -22.46 8.40
C LEU A 2 -12.09 -23.32 8.29
N SER A 3 -12.22 -24.64 8.43
CA SER A 3 -11.09 -25.59 8.38
C SER A 3 -10.39 -25.66 7.00
N PHE A 4 -11.12 -25.45 5.91
CA PHE A 4 -10.57 -25.52 4.55
C PHE A 4 -9.66 -24.32 4.24
N ILE A 5 -10.01 -23.13 4.76
CA ILE A 5 -9.22 -21.91 4.63
C ILE A 5 -7.90 -22.03 5.42
N ALA A 6 -7.93 -22.66 6.60
CA ALA A 6 -6.74 -22.90 7.41
C ALA A 6 -5.74 -23.88 6.76
N LEU A 7 -6.25 -24.93 6.11
CA LEU A 7 -5.42 -25.91 5.37
C LEU A 7 -4.74 -25.31 4.14
N PHE A 8 -5.40 -24.40 3.42
CA PHE A 8 -4.81 -23.71 2.26
C PHE A 8 -3.69 -22.73 2.65
N LEU A 9 -3.80 -22.07 3.80
CA LEU A 9 -2.78 -21.14 4.32
C LEU A 9 -1.47 -21.83 4.74
N LEU A 10 -1.53 -23.12 5.11
CA LEU A 10 -0.36 -23.92 5.49
C LEU A 10 0.09 -24.86 4.36
N TYR A 11 -0.57 -24.82 3.20
CA TYR A 11 -0.15 -25.61 2.04
C TYR A 11 1.08 -24.96 1.41
N PHE A 12 2.22 -25.62 1.55
CA PHE A 12 3.45 -25.23 0.88
C PHE A 12 3.52 -26.02 -0.43
N PRO A 13 3.44 -25.36 -1.61
CA PRO A 13 3.71 -26.04 -2.87
C PRO A 13 5.08 -26.72 -2.85
N GLU A 14 5.11 -27.93 -3.41
CA GLU A 14 6.33 -28.72 -3.57
C GLU A 14 7.31 -28.01 -4.52
N ASP A 15 6.79 -27.36 -5.57
CA ASP A 15 7.56 -26.49 -6.47
C ASP A 15 7.48 -25.02 -6.04
N LYS A 16 8.63 -24.42 -5.71
CA LYS A 16 8.72 -23.01 -5.29
C LYS A 16 8.27 -22.03 -6.37
N ARG A 17 8.25 -22.44 -7.63
CA ARG A 17 7.79 -21.60 -8.75
C ARG A 17 6.31 -21.22 -8.64
N GLU A 18 5.51 -22.00 -7.91
CA GLU A 18 4.10 -21.69 -7.67
C GLU A 18 3.91 -20.45 -6.77
N TYR A 19 4.96 -19.97 -6.07
CA TYR A 19 4.91 -18.71 -5.35
C TYR A 19 5.16 -17.47 -6.22
N ILE A 20 5.66 -17.62 -7.45
CA ILE A 20 5.97 -16.50 -8.34
C ILE A 20 4.74 -15.60 -8.57
N PRO A 21 3.54 -16.15 -8.87
CA PRO A 21 2.33 -15.32 -9.02
C PRO A 21 1.97 -14.54 -7.74
N ALA A 22 2.14 -15.15 -6.57
CA ALA A 22 1.89 -14.48 -5.29
C ALA A 22 2.88 -13.34 -5.07
N ALA A 23 4.18 -13.57 -5.31
CA ALA A 23 5.22 -12.55 -5.19
C ALA A 23 4.98 -11.37 -6.15
N ILE A 24 4.63 -11.63 -7.40
CA ILE A 24 4.31 -10.59 -8.38
C ILE A 24 3.11 -9.75 -7.89
N THR A 25 2.06 -10.42 -7.42
CA THR A 25 0.86 -9.74 -6.88
C THR A 25 1.23 -8.85 -5.70
N THR A 26 1.99 -9.38 -4.74
CA THR A 26 2.47 -8.62 -3.57
C THR A 26 3.28 -7.39 -4.01
N VAL A 27 4.21 -7.54 -4.95
CA VAL A 27 5.03 -6.42 -5.44
C VAL A 27 4.18 -5.35 -6.12
N ILE A 28 3.20 -5.73 -6.95
CA ILE A 28 2.31 -4.78 -7.62
C ILE A 28 1.50 -3.97 -6.60
N PHE A 29 0.86 -4.65 -5.64
CA PHE A 29 0.08 -3.98 -4.61
C PHE A 29 0.94 -3.14 -3.68
N PHE A 30 2.13 -3.61 -3.32
CA PHE A 30 3.08 -2.84 -2.51
C PHE A 30 3.53 -1.57 -3.23
N MET A 31 3.85 -1.67 -4.52
CA MET A 31 4.22 -0.51 -5.35
C MET A 31 3.07 0.50 -5.42
N ALA A 32 1.84 0.03 -5.67
CA ALA A 32 0.66 0.87 -5.71
C ALA A 32 0.40 1.57 -4.36
N ALA A 33 0.50 0.83 -3.24
CA ALA A 33 0.37 1.38 -1.90
C ALA A 33 1.42 2.46 -1.61
N PHE A 34 2.68 2.21 -2.00
CA PHE A 34 3.77 3.17 -1.84
C PHE A 34 3.51 4.46 -2.65
N ILE A 35 3.06 4.34 -3.90
CA ILE A 35 2.72 5.50 -4.73
C ILE A 35 1.55 6.27 -4.11
N CYS A 36 0.46 5.60 -3.73
CA CYS A 36 -0.68 6.22 -3.07
C CYS A 36 -0.27 6.97 -1.81
N PHE A 37 0.54 6.34 -0.95
CA PHE A 37 1.07 6.98 0.25
C PHE A 37 1.86 8.26 -0.07
N ARG A 38 2.74 8.22 -1.07
CA ARG A 38 3.52 9.40 -1.50
C ARG A 38 2.63 10.52 -2.04
N LEU A 39 1.58 10.18 -2.79
CA LEU A 39 0.62 11.16 -3.30
C LEU A 39 -0.15 11.85 -2.16
N ILE A 40 -0.64 11.08 -1.19
CA ILE A 40 -1.36 11.61 -0.02
C ILE A 40 -0.46 12.55 0.78
N VAL A 41 0.77 12.14 1.10
CA VAL A 41 1.74 12.99 1.83
C VAL A 41 2.01 14.30 1.08
N ARG A 42 2.16 14.23 -0.26
CA ARG A 42 2.44 15.41 -1.07
C ARG A 42 1.23 16.35 -1.16
N ALA A 43 0.02 15.81 -1.22
CA ALA A 43 -1.22 16.60 -1.19
C ALA A 43 -1.38 17.32 0.16
N SER A 44 -1.18 16.60 1.28
CA SER A 44 -1.25 17.16 2.63
C SER A 44 -0.27 18.32 2.83
N LYS A 45 1.01 18.14 2.44
CA LYS A 45 2.02 19.22 2.50
C LYS A 45 1.71 20.42 1.61
N LYS A 46 0.91 20.23 0.54
CA LYS A 46 0.49 21.35 -0.31
C LYS A 46 -0.61 22.16 0.38
N GLN A 47 -1.55 21.50 1.07
CA GLN A 47 -2.58 22.17 1.87
C GLN A 47 -1.96 22.95 3.03
N GLU A 48 -1.06 22.34 3.79
CA GLU A 48 -0.37 23.00 4.90
C GLU A 48 0.29 24.33 4.47
N ARG A 49 1.04 24.33 3.36
CA ARG A 49 1.65 25.56 2.82
C ARG A 49 0.64 26.61 2.34
N ILE A 50 -0.55 26.20 1.91
CA ILE A 50 -1.61 27.14 1.51
C ILE A 50 -2.19 27.79 2.76
N ASP A 51 -2.41 27.00 3.82
CA ASP A 51 -2.99 27.48 5.07
C ASP A 51 -2.02 28.41 5.81
N GLU A 52 -0.73 28.08 5.88
CA GLU A 52 0.31 28.97 6.41
C GLU A 52 0.39 30.32 5.68
N LYS A 53 0.16 30.33 4.36
CA LYS A 53 0.14 31.56 3.58
C LYS A 53 -1.13 32.38 3.81
N LYS A 54 -2.24 31.74 4.19
CA LYS A 54 -3.47 32.45 4.54
C LYS A 54 -3.36 33.09 5.92
N THR A 55 -2.78 32.39 6.91
CA THR A 55 -2.59 32.93 8.26
C THR A 55 -1.66 34.14 8.24
N LYS A 56 -0.49 34.04 7.59
CA LYS A 56 0.46 35.17 7.46
C LYS A 56 -0.02 36.37 6.65
N LYS A 57 -1.16 36.28 5.96
CA LYS A 57 -1.77 37.41 5.22
C LYS A 57 -2.87 38.12 6.01
N MET A 58 -3.30 37.54 7.13
CA MET A 58 -4.34 38.11 8.00
C MET A 58 -3.75 38.96 9.14
N ASP A 59 -2.46 38.76 9.44
CA ASP A 59 -1.64 39.61 10.32
C ASP A 59 -0.90 40.68 9.50
#